data_AF-A0A7X3YP62-F1
#
_entry.id   AF-A0A7X3YP62-F1
#
_cell.length_a   1.000
_cell.length_b   1.000
_cell.length_c   1.000
_cell.angle_alpha   90.00
_cell.angle_beta   90.00
_cell.angle_gamma   90.00
#
_symmetry.space_group_name_H-M   'P 1'
#
loop_
_entity.id
_entity.type
_entity.pdbx_description
1 polymer ?
#
loop_
_entity_poly.entity_id
_entity_poly.type
_entity_poly.pdbx_seq_one_letter_code
_entity_poly.pdbx_strand_id
1 'polypeptide(L)'
;MVGEHLKPAARLYTDEAKAYEGMGEHEAVNHSVRDYVGERCIRTAWRVWSIVKRGSYGIYHKMWSKHLGEYVAEFVHRHTMGGQTPWSRWVM
;
A
#
# COMPACT_ATOMS: atom_id res chain seq x y z
N MET A 1 -0.21 6.93 -25.51
CA MET A 1 -1.43 6.63 -24.71
C MET A 1 -1.09 5.55 -23.68
N VAL A 2 -1.80 5.44 -22.55
CA VAL A 2 -1.44 4.50 -21.45
C VAL A 2 -1.31 3.04 -21.92
N GLY A 3 -2.06 2.65 -22.97
CA GLY A 3 -1.98 1.31 -23.57
C GLY A 3 -0.62 0.92 -24.15
N GLU A 4 0.23 1.89 -24.52
CA GLU A 4 1.56 1.62 -25.13
C GLU A 4 2.58 1.06 -24.12
N HIS A 5 2.30 1.17 -22.82
CA HIS A 5 3.19 0.69 -21.76
C HIS A 5 2.70 -0.59 -21.08
N LEU A 6 1.65 -1.23 -21.61
CA LEU A 6 1.09 -2.44 -21.04
C LEU A 6 1.99 -3.64 -21.33
N LYS A 7 2.36 -4.37 -20.26
CA LYS A 7 3.02 -5.67 -20.40
C LYS A 7 1.96 -6.72 -20.80
N PRO A 8 2.20 -7.57 -21.80
CA PRO A 8 1.19 -8.51 -22.31
C PRO A 8 0.69 -9.53 -21.28
N ALA A 9 1.43 -9.78 -20.19
CA ALA A 9 1.05 -10.71 -19.12
C ALA A 9 0.48 -10.02 -17.86
N ALA A 10 0.29 -8.70 -17.88
CA ALA A 10 -0.19 -7.97 -16.71
C ALA A 10 -1.72 -8.04 -16.61
N ARG A 11 -2.24 -8.34 -15.40
CA ARG A 11 -3.66 -8.13 -15.08
C ARG A 11 -3.89 -6.63 -14.84
N LEU A 12 -4.81 -6.03 -15.59
CA LEU A 12 -5.15 -4.61 -15.47
C LEU A 12 -6.34 -4.41 -14.54
N TYR A 13 -6.20 -3.50 -13.58
CA TYR A 13 -7.27 -3.05 -12.69
C TYR A 13 -7.48 -1.56 -12.87
N THR A 14 -8.70 -1.12 -13.17
CA THR A 14 -9.04 0.28 -13.43
C THR A 14 -10.23 0.75 -12.62
N ASP A 15 -10.52 2.05 -12.65
CA ASP A 15 -11.80 2.60 -12.22
C ASP A 15 -12.82 2.65 -13.38
N GLU A 16 -13.95 3.34 -13.16
CA GLU A 16 -15.06 3.49 -14.11
C GLU A 16 -14.86 4.59 -15.17
N ALA A 17 -13.67 5.20 -15.26
CA ALA A 17 -13.42 6.27 -16.20
C ALA A 17 -13.40 5.75 -17.65
N LYS A 18 -14.11 6.46 -18.53
CA LYS A 18 -14.18 6.17 -19.98
C LYS A 18 -12.83 6.19 -20.68
N ALA A 19 -11.82 6.82 -20.08
CA ALA A 19 -10.46 6.85 -20.62
C ALA A 19 -9.83 5.45 -20.73
N TYR A 20 -10.33 4.47 -19.97
CA TYR A 20 -9.87 3.08 -19.99
C TYR A 20 -10.63 2.19 -20.99
N GLU A 21 -11.70 2.72 -21.62
CA GLU A 21 -12.42 1.99 -22.68
C GLU A 21 -11.48 1.70 -23.86
N GLY A 22 -11.28 0.42 -24.16
CA GLY A 22 -10.40 -0.03 -25.25
C GLY A 22 -8.96 -0.39 -24.84
N MET A 23 -8.61 -0.39 -23.55
CA MET A 23 -7.27 -0.82 -23.06
C MET A 23 -7.05 -2.34 -22.99
N GLY A 24 -7.87 -3.14 -23.68
CA GLY A 24 -7.82 -4.61 -23.65
C GLY A 24 -8.65 -5.21 -22.50
N GLU A 25 -8.34 -6.44 -22.09
CA GLU A 25 -9.03 -7.08 -20.96
C GLU A 25 -8.61 -6.44 -19.63
N HIS A 26 -9.54 -5.78 -18.96
CA HIS A 26 -9.33 -5.13 -17.67
C HIS A 26 -10.51 -5.36 -16.73
N GLU A 27 -10.22 -5.44 -15.44
CA GLU A 27 -11.24 -5.50 -14.40
C GLU A 27 -11.46 -4.09 -13.81
N ALA A 28 -12.65 -3.52 -14.04
CA ALA A 28 -13.03 -2.21 -13.53
C ALA A 28 -13.69 -2.32 -12.14
N VAL A 29 -13.31 -1.41 -11.23
CA VAL A 29 -13.91 -1.28 -9.90
C VAL A 29 -15.08 -0.29 -9.95
N ASN A 30 -16.29 -0.79 -9.72
CA ASN A 30 -17.50 0.03 -9.67
C ASN A 30 -17.65 0.68 -8.28
N HIS A 31 -17.33 1.97 -8.21
CA HIS A 31 -17.38 2.72 -6.94
C HIS A 31 -18.82 3.14 -6.57
N SER A 32 -19.73 3.20 -7.55
CA SER A 32 -21.14 3.53 -7.36
C SER A 32 -21.89 2.47 -6.54
N VAL A 33 -21.60 1.18 -6.79
CA VAL A 33 -22.20 0.05 -6.06
C VAL A 33 -21.44 -0.35 -4.80
N ARG A 34 -20.47 0.48 -4.38
CA ARG A 34 -19.63 0.24 -3.20
C ARG A 34 -18.78 -1.04 -3.26
N ASP A 35 -18.36 -1.46 -4.45
CA ASP A 35 -17.40 -2.55 -4.59
C ASP A 35 -16.00 -2.06 -4.24
N TYR A 36 -15.63 -2.17 -2.95
CA TYR A 36 -14.33 -1.69 -2.44
C TYR A 36 -13.39 -2.83 -2.04
N VAL A 37 -13.79 -4.11 -2.17
CA VAL A 37 -13.06 -5.23 -1.57
C VAL A 37 -13.01 -6.44 -2.50
N GLY A 38 -11.86 -6.68 -3.12
CA GLY A 38 -11.58 -7.89 -3.91
C GLY A 38 -10.09 -8.29 -3.86
N GLU A 39 -9.66 -9.26 -4.69
CA GLU A 39 -8.24 -9.61 -4.88
C GLU A 39 -7.39 -8.45 -5.43
N ARG A 40 -8.08 -7.43 -5.95
CA ARG A 40 -7.57 -6.21 -6.58
C ARG A 40 -7.04 -5.17 -5.59
N CYS A 41 -7.39 -5.32 -4.29
CA CYS A 41 -6.97 -4.39 -3.25
C CYS A 41 -5.64 -4.79 -2.62
N ILE A 42 -4.68 -3.87 -2.61
CA ILE A 42 -3.40 -3.98 -1.88
C ILE A 42 -3.63 -3.70 -0.38
N ARG A 43 -4.48 -4.50 0.26
CA ARG A 43 -4.90 -4.33 1.67
C ARG A 43 -3.71 -4.27 2.64
N THR A 44 -2.64 -5.01 2.34
CA THR A 44 -1.43 -5.08 3.16
C THR A 44 -0.69 -3.74 3.20
N ALA A 45 -0.50 -3.08 2.04
CA ALA A 45 0.17 -1.78 2.00
C ALA A 45 -0.64 -0.69 2.71
N TRP A 46 -1.97 -0.68 2.54
CA TRP A 46 -2.83 0.29 3.22
C TRP A 46 -2.85 0.11 4.75
N ARG A 47 -2.74 -1.13 5.22
CA ARG A 47 -2.59 -1.43 6.66
C ARG A 47 -1.33 -0.78 7.24
N VAL A 48 -0.19 -0.84 6.54
CA VAL A 48 1.05 -0.17 6.99
C VAL A 48 0.80 1.33 7.18
N TRP A 49 0.23 2.02 6.19
CA TRP A 49 -0.03 3.46 6.27
C TRP A 49 -1.03 3.84 7.37
N SER A 50 -1.97 2.95 7.68
CA SER A 50 -2.91 3.15 8.79
C SER A 50 -2.20 3.13 10.14
N ILE A 51 -1.18 2.28 10.30
CA ILE A 51 -0.33 2.21 11.50
C ILE A 51 0.60 3.42 11.58
N VAL A 52 1.24 3.81 10.47
CA VAL A 52 2.09 5.02 10.40
C VAL A 52 1.31 6.26 10.82
N LYS A 53 0.10 6.44 10.28
CA LYS A 53 -0.80 7.53 10.68
C LYS A 53 -1.10 7.46 12.18
N ARG A 54 -1.45 6.30 12.73
CA ARG A 54 -1.71 6.18 14.17
C ARG A 54 -0.49 6.47 15.04
N GLY A 55 0.69 6.08 14.58
CA GLY A 55 1.94 6.35 15.26
C GLY A 55 2.32 7.83 15.26
N SER A 56 1.90 8.60 14.24
CA SER A 56 2.25 10.02 14.11
C SER A 56 1.62 10.92 15.17
N TYR A 57 0.42 10.59 15.65
CA TYR A 57 -0.28 11.34 16.70
C TYR A 57 -0.36 10.61 18.05
N GLY A 58 -0.17 9.29 18.08
CA GLY A 58 -0.32 8.49 19.30
C GLY A 58 0.99 8.08 19.98
N ILE A 59 2.02 7.70 19.22
CA ILE A 59 3.26 7.11 19.77
C ILE A 59 4.37 8.15 19.79
N TYR A 60 4.55 8.87 18.68
CA TYR A 60 5.57 9.90 18.55
C TYR A 60 4.95 11.27 18.79
N HIS A 61 5.47 12.00 19.77
CA HIS A 61 5.03 13.38 20.04
C HIS A 61 5.49 14.35 18.93
N LYS A 62 6.58 14.03 18.22
CA LYS A 62 7.10 14.79 17.08
C LYS A 62 7.93 13.89 16.17
N MET A 63 7.52 13.72 14.92
CA MET A 63 8.34 13.07 13.89
C MET A 63 9.10 14.12 13.10
N TRP A 64 10.42 13.95 13.02
CA TRP A 64 11.27 14.80 12.19
C TRP A 64 11.42 14.20 10.79
N SER A 65 11.35 15.03 9.75
CA SER A 65 11.46 14.61 8.34
C SER A 65 12.75 13.84 8.04
N LYS A 66 13.86 14.21 8.67
CA LYS A 66 15.18 13.55 8.50
C LYS A 66 15.20 12.06 8.89
N HIS A 67 14.27 11.61 9.75
CA HIS A 67 14.17 10.21 10.19
C HIS A 67 12.92 9.49 9.63
N LEU A 68 12.23 10.09 8.65
CA LEU A 68 10.97 9.53 8.13
C LEU A 68 11.15 8.10 7.58
N GLY A 69 12.29 7.82 6.95
CA GLY A 69 12.62 6.48 6.47
C GLY A 69 12.76 5.45 7.59
N GLU A 70 13.38 5.82 8.71
CA GLU A 70 13.54 4.94 9.87
C GLU A 70 12.19 4.66 10.55
N TYR A 71 11.34 5.68 10.70
CA TYR A 71 9.98 5.49 11.21
C TYR A 71 9.17 4.53 10.34
N VAL A 72 9.19 4.71 9.02
CA VAL A 72 8.47 3.82 8.09
C VAL A 72 9.02 2.41 8.15
N ALA A 73 10.34 2.22 8.17
CA ALA A 73 10.98 0.91 8.29
C ALA A 73 10.53 0.19 9.58
N GLU A 74 10.45 0.92 10.68
CA GLU A 74 9.99 0.42 11.97
C GLU A 74 8.52 -0.04 11.93
N PHE A 75 7.63 0.75 11.32
CA PHE A 75 6.22 0.39 11.15
C PHE A 75 6.03 -0.82 10.23
N VAL A 76 6.80 -0.91 9.14
CA VAL A 76 6.80 -2.07 8.23
C VAL A 76 7.28 -3.32 8.96
N HIS A 77 8.34 -3.19 9.75
CA HIS A 77 8.90 -4.26 10.57
C HIS A 77 7.87 -4.79 11.58
N ARG A 78 7.21 -3.91 12.34
CA ARG A 78 6.11 -4.29 13.25
C ARG A 78 4.98 -5.01 12.54
N HIS A 79 4.59 -4.53 11.36
CA HIS A 79 3.48 -5.11 10.61
C HIS A 79 3.80 -6.52 10.08
N THR A 80 5.05 -6.74 9.65
CA THR A 80 5.45 -7.96 8.94
C THR A 80 5.97 -9.05 9.90
N MET A 81 6.68 -8.68 10.97
CA MET A 81 7.37 -9.62 11.87
C MET A 81 6.70 -9.82 13.24
N GLY A 82 5.47 -9.35 13.41
CA GLY A 82 4.64 -9.68 14.57
C GLY A 82 5.20 -9.25 15.93
N GLY A 83 6.06 -8.23 15.98
CA GLY A 83 6.61 -7.70 17.24
C GLY A 83 7.94 -8.31 17.70
N GLN A 84 8.59 -9.15 16.91
CA GLN A 84 9.98 -9.53 17.17
C GLN A 84 10.87 -8.29 16.96
N THR A 85 11.61 -7.82 17.95
CA THR A 85 12.44 -6.61 17.82
C THR A 85 13.74 -6.91 17.05
N PRO A 86 14.25 -5.97 16.22
CA PRO A 86 15.52 -6.17 15.49
C PRO A 86 16.73 -6.40 16.39
N TRP A 87 16.64 -5.95 17.65
CA TRP A 87 17.68 -6.08 18.67
C TRP A 87 18.05 -7.53 18.99
N SER A 88 17.15 -8.49 18.74
CA SER A 88 17.41 -9.92 18.93
C SER A 88 18.31 -10.56 17.86
N ARG A 89 18.72 -9.82 16.82
CA ARG A 89 19.56 -10.33 15.70
C ARG A 89 20.96 -9.70 15.61
N TRP A 90 21.24 -8.66 16.41
CA TRP A 90 22.52 -7.93 16.39
C TRP A 90 23.24 -7.91 17.75
N VAL A 91 22.90 -8.85 18.65
CA VAL A 91 23.73 -9.16 19.82
C VAL A 91 24.58 -10.38 19.47
N MET A 92 25.84 -10.11 19.14
CA MET A 92 26.95 -10.98 19.54
C MET A 92 27.33 -10.65 20.99
#